data_AF-A0A6N8ZEZ9-F1
#
_entry.id   AF-A0A6N8ZEZ9-F1
#
_cell.length_a   1.000
_cell.length_b   1.000
_cell.length_c   1.000
_cell.angle_alpha   90.00
_cell.angle_beta   90.00
_cell.angle_gamma   90.00
#
_symmetry.space_group_name_H-M   'P 1'
#
loop_
_entity.id
_entity.type
_entity.pdbx_description
1 polymer ?
#
loop_
_entity_poly.entity_id
_entity_poly.type
_entity_poly.pdbx_seq_one_letter_code
_entity_poly.pdbx_strand_id
1 'polypeptide(L)'
;MPANHVDTVIVGGQIVTSSQVYESSIAIAGEKIVAIGPEAYLPPADNYIDASGKFVLPGLIDSHVHLDGHDDYALGSLAAAHAGLTTLIPFGTYQLEGDETLPQATHRTRETVEQCALTDFAFHFILQNRPSILSGLPDAIDLGVSRSRCS
;
A
#
# COMPACT_ATOMS: atom_id res chain seq x y z
N MET A 1 -27.57 3.60 -7.35
CA MET A 1 -27.55 2.98 -8.68
C MET A 1 -26.10 2.59 -8.94
N PRO A 2 -25.78 1.35 -9.36
CA PRO A 2 -24.43 1.11 -9.90
C PRO A 2 -24.18 2.14 -11.00
N ALA A 3 -22.95 2.65 -11.09
CA ALA A 3 -22.61 3.57 -12.15
C ALA A 3 -22.92 2.87 -13.49
N ASN A 4 -23.67 3.54 -14.37
CA ASN A 4 -23.99 3.00 -15.69
C ASN A 4 -22.74 2.84 -16.58
N HIS A 5 -21.58 3.25 -16.08
CA HIS A 5 -20.28 3.23 -16.76
C HIS A 5 -19.16 3.23 -15.70
N VAL A 6 -18.02 2.61 -16.00
CA VAL A 6 -16.85 2.52 -15.10
C VAL A 6 -15.56 2.92 -15.84
N ASP A 7 -14.45 3.08 -15.12
CA ASP A 7 -13.22 3.61 -15.73
C ASP A 7 -12.41 2.52 -16.44
N THR A 8 -12.36 1.32 -15.87
CA THR A 8 -11.57 0.20 -16.42
C THR A 8 -12.22 -1.14 -16.14
N VAL A 9 -12.22 -2.04 -17.14
CA VAL A 9 -12.53 -3.46 -16.96
C VAL A 9 -11.33 -4.31 -17.38
N ILE A 10 -10.92 -5.23 -16.51
CA ILE A 10 -9.92 -6.26 -16.81
C ILE A 10 -10.68 -7.53 -17.23
N VAL A 11 -10.39 -8.10 -18.40
CA VAL A 11 -11.13 -9.24 -18.99
C VAL A 11 -10.22 -10.44 -19.24
N GLY A 12 -10.81 -11.64 -19.27
CA GLY A 12 -10.12 -12.89 -19.65
C GLY A 12 -9.06 -13.39 -18.66
N GLY A 13 -8.94 -12.74 -17.49
CA GLY A 13 -7.92 -13.05 -16.49
C GLY A 13 -8.29 -14.20 -15.56
N GLN A 14 -7.29 -14.90 -15.06
CA GLN A 14 -7.43 -15.81 -13.92
C GLN A 14 -7.26 -15.01 -12.62
N ILE A 15 -8.38 -14.69 -11.97
CA ILE A 15 -8.39 -13.96 -10.70
C ILE A 15 -7.92 -14.90 -9.60
N VAL A 16 -6.90 -14.47 -8.88
CA VAL A 16 -6.33 -15.20 -7.75
C VAL A 16 -6.82 -14.56 -6.44
N THR A 17 -7.39 -15.40 -5.58
CA THR A 17 -7.78 -15.03 -4.22
C THR A 17 -7.05 -15.94 -3.23
N SER A 18 -7.20 -15.70 -1.94
CA SER A 18 -6.60 -16.56 -0.90
C SER A 18 -7.15 -17.99 -0.91
N SER A 19 -8.35 -18.22 -1.47
CA SER A 19 -9.02 -19.53 -1.45
C SER A 19 -9.09 -20.22 -2.80
N GLN A 20 -9.03 -19.48 -3.91
CA GLN A 20 -9.27 -20.04 -5.24
C GLN A 20 -8.66 -19.20 -6.37
N VAL A 21 -8.50 -19.87 -7.51
CA VAL A 21 -8.18 -19.27 -8.81
C VAL A 21 -9.33 -19.56 -9.77
N TYR A 22 -9.87 -18.53 -10.41
CA TYR A 22 -10.99 -18.69 -11.34
C TYR A 22 -10.98 -17.63 -12.44
N GLU A 23 -11.53 -17.97 -13.60
CA GLU A 23 -11.66 -17.03 -14.71
C GLU A 23 -12.82 -16.06 -14.47
N SER A 24 -12.54 -14.76 -14.58
CA SER A 24 -13.54 -13.71 -14.47
C SER A 24 -13.00 -12.37 -14.96
N SER A 25 -13.87 -11.36 -14.94
CA SER A 25 -13.52 -9.97 -15.22
C SER A 25 -13.68 -9.10 -13.96
N ILE A 26 -12.94 -8.00 -13.89
CA ILE A 26 -12.95 -7.05 -12.77
C ILE A 26 -13.33 -5.67 -13.31
N ALA A 27 -14.33 -5.01 -12.70
CA ALA A 27 -14.69 -3.62 -12.99
C ALA A 27 -14.14 -2.68 -11.91
N ILE A 28 -13.52 -1.59 -12.35
CA ILE A 28 -12.86 -0.59 -11.50
C ILE A 28 -13.46 0.78 -11.79
N ALA A 29 -13.86 1.48 -10.72
CA ALA A 29 -14.28 2.88 -10.77
C ALA A 29 -13.61 3.66 -9.63
N GLY A 30 -12.94 4.77 -9.98
CA GLY A 30 -11.98 5.46 -9.14
C GLY A 30 -10.94 4.50 -8.59
N GLU A 31 -10.77 4.53 -7.28
CA GLU A 31 -9.79 3.71 -6.55
C GLU A 31 -10.38 2.38 -6.03
N LYS A 32 -11.52 1.93 -6.59
CA LYS A 32 -12.26 0.79 -6.04
C LYS A 32 -12.63 -0.23 -7.11
N ILE A 33 -12.48 -1.50 -6.75
CA ILE A 33 -13.14 -2.60 -7.45
C ILE A 33 -14.63 -2.54 -7.12
N VAL A 34 -15.47 -2.32 -8.13
CA VAL A 34 -16.92 -2.16 -7.95
C VAL A 34 -17.71 -3.41 -8.29
N ALA A 35 -17.14 -4.31 -9.09
CA ALA A 35 -17.73 -5.62 -9.38
C ALA A 35 -16.67 -6.62 -9.87
N ILE A 36 -16.94 -7.91 -9.62
CA ILE A 36 -16.20 -9.04 -10.17
C ILE A 36 -17.22 -10.02 -10.74
N GLY A 37 -17.03 -10.46 -11.98
CA GLY A 37 -17.94 -11.41 -12.63
C GLY A 37 -17.67 -11.54 -14.13
N PRO A 38 -18.51 -12.32 -14.84
CA PRO A 38 -18.38 -12.44 -16.28
C PRO A 38 -18.55 -11.08 -16.96
N GLU A 39 -17.73 -10.78 -17.97
CA GLU A 39 -17.72 -9.51 -18.70
C GLU A 39 -19.11 -9.07 -19.15
N ALA A 40 -19.93 -10.02 -19.65
CA ALA A 40 -21.28 -9.75 -20.13
C ALA A 40 -22.24 -9.14 -19.08
N TYR A 41 -21.89 -9.21 -17.79
CA TYR A 41 -22.67 -8.66 -16.69
C TYR A 41 -22.02 -7.43 -16.04
N LEU A 42 -20.85 -7.00 -16.50
CA LEU A 42 -20.18 -5.81 -15.99
C LEU A 42 -20.68 -4.55 -16.72
N PRO A 43 -20.66 -3.37 -16.06
CA PRO A 43 -20.92 -2.11 -16.73
C PRO A 43 -19.91 -1.86 -17.86
N PRO A 44 -20.29 -1.13 -18.92
CA PRO A 44 -19.33 -0.67 -19.92
C PRO A 44 -18.25 0.19 -19.27
N ALA A 45 -17.04 0.16 -19.85
CA ALA A 45 -15.89 0.87 -19.34
C ALA A 45 -15.24 1.80 -20.37
N ASP A 46 -14.54 2.83 -19.89
CA ASP A 46 -13.70 3.66 -20.75
C ASP A 46 -12.50 2.88 -21.30
N ASN A 47 -11.95 1.97 -20.50
CA ASN A 47 -10.76 1.20 -20.84
C ASN A 47 -10.98 -0.29 -20.60
N TYR A 48 -10.47 -1.12 -21.52
CA TYR A 48 -10.47 -2.57 -21.39
C TYR A 48 -9.03 -3.09 -21.39
N ILE A 49 -8.70 -3.93 -20.42
CA ILE A 49 -7.39 -4.59 -20.30
C ILE A 49 -7.57 -6.09 -20.53
N ASP A 50 -6.95 -6.60 -21.59
CA ASP A 50 -6.94 -8.05 -21.86
C ASP A 50 -5.87 -8.78 -21.03
N ALA A 51 -6.35 -9.59 -20.09
CA ALA A 51 -5.56 -10.45 -19.23
C ALA A 51 -5.67 -11.94 -19.62
N SER A 52 -6.11 -12.25 -20.85
CA SER A 52 -6.20 -13.62 -21.37
C SER A 52 -4.89 -14.39 -21.18
N GLY A 53 -4.99 -15.55 -20.54
CA GLY A 53 -3.84 -16.42 -20.23
C GLY A 53 -2.90 -15.88 -19.14
N LYS A 54 -3.29 -14.81 -18.43
CA LYS A 54 -2.52 -14.22 -17.32
C LYS A 54 -3.26 -14.36 -16.00
N PHE A 55 -2.50 -14.28 -14.91
CA PHE A 55 -3.04 -14.16 -13.57
C PHE A 55 -3.30 -12.70 -13.20
N VAL A 56 -4.43 -12.45 -12.53
CA VAL A 56 -4.78 -11.16 -11.94
C VAL A 56 -4.69 -11.34 -10.42
N LEU A 57 -3.66 -10.76 -9.83
CA LEU A 57 -3.33 -10.87 -8.42
C LEU A 57 -3.72 -9.58 -7.68
N PRO A 58 -4.07 -9.64 -6.39
CA PRO A 58 -3.99 -8.47 -5.53
C PRO A 58 -2.56 -7.91 -5.58
N GLY A 59 -2.43 -6.59 -5.51
CA GLY A 59 -1.12 -5.96 -5.39
C GLY A 59 -0.39 -6.49 -4.16
N LEU A 60 0.90 -6.79 -4.33
CA LEU A 60 1.68 -7.41 -3.27
C LEU A 60 2.10 -6.37 -2.21
N ILE A 61 2.21 -6.82 -0.96
CA ILE A 61 2.60 -5.99 0.18
C ILE A 61 3.97 -6.44 0.67
N ASP A 62 4.96 -5.53 0.70
CA ASP A 62 6.24 -5.78 1.36
C ASP A 62 6.20 -5.19 2.78
N SER A 63 6.20 -6.07 3.78
CA SER A 63 6.10 -5.68 5.18
C SER A 63 7.44 -5.35 5.85
N HIS A 64 8.57 -5.50 5.16
CA HIS A 64 9.89 -5.35 5.77
C HIS A 64 10.91 -4.78 4.78
N VAL A 65 10.86 -3.47 4.60
CA VAL A 65 11.81 -2.72 3.76
C VAL A 65 12.52 -1.63 4.56
N HIS A 66 13.76 -1.32 4.18
CA HIS A 66 14.54 -0.22 4.74
C HIS A 66 14.88 0.71 3.59
N LEU A 67 14.18 1.85 3.50
CA LEU A 67 14.42 2.87 2.47
C LEU A 67 15.31 3.97 3.06
N ASP A 68 14.90 4.53 4.21
CA ASP A 68 15.63 5.62 4.86
C ASP A 68 17.06 5.23 5.31
N GLY A 69 18.04 5.70 4.54
CA GLY A 69 19.47 5.55 4.79
C GLY A 69 20.27 5.10 3.56
N HIS A 70 19.71 4.27 2.68
CA HIS A 70 20.41 3.76 1.47
C HIS A 70 19.64 4.00 0.17
N ASP A 71 18.30 3.95 0.19
CA ASP A 71 17.44 4.12 -0.99
C ASP A 71 16.40 5.24 -0.76
N ASP A 72 16.16 6.06 -1.77
CA ASP A 72 15.13 7.11 -1.68
C ASP A 72 13.72 6.48 -1.72
N TYR A 73 12.77 7.03 -0.94
CA TYR A 73 11.38 6.59 -0.94
C TYR A 73 10.74 6.65 -2.34
N ALA A 74 11.10 7.67 -3.13
CA ALA A 74 10.62 7.82 -4.50
C ALA A 74 11.10 6.64 -5.38
N LEU A 75 12.41 6.40 -5.39
CA LEU A 75 13.03 5.33 -6.17
C LEU A 75 12.58 3.94 -5.69
N GLY A 76 12.49 3.74 -4.38
CA GLY A 76 12.00 2.51 -3.77
C GLY A 76 10.56 2.21 -4.16
N SER A 77 9.67 3.22 -4.14
CA SER A 77 8.27 3.06 -4.58
C SER A 77 8.16 2.76 -6.07
N LEU A 78 9.01 3.38 -6.91
CA LEU A 78 9.05 3.11 -8.35
C LEU A 78 9.49 1.67 -8.63
N ALA A 79 10.57 1.23 -7.98
CA ALA A 79 11.07 -0.14 -8.11
C ALA A 79 10.03 -1.16 -7.64
N ALA A 80 9.34 -0.87 -6.53
CA ALA A 80 8.25 -1.68 -6.01
C ALA A 80 7.11 -1.82 -7.03
N ALA A 81 6.64 -0.71 -7.60
CA ALA A 81 5.58 -0.72 -8.61
C ALA A 81 5.96 -1.59 -9.83
N HIS A 82 7.21 -1.51 -10.30
CA HIS A 82 7.70 -2.37 -11.39
C HIS A 82 7.77 -3.86 -11.02
N ALA A 83 7.93 -4.18 -9.74
CA ALA A 83 7.93 -5.55 -9.23
C ALA A 83 6.52 -6.09 -8.89
N GLY A 84 5.47 -5.28 -9.05
CA GLY A 84 4.10 -5.64 -8.69
C GLY A 84 3.78 -5.49 -7.19
N LEU A 85 4.64 -4.78 -6.45
CA LEU A 85 4.38 -4.34 -5.08
C LEU A 85 3.61 -3.02 -5.13
N THR A 86 2.45 -2.99 -4.48
CA THR A 86 1.58 -1.80 -4.44
C THR A 86 1.54 -1.15 -3.07
N THR A 87 2.07 -1.81 -2.04
CA THR A 87 2.13 -1.28 -0.67
C THR A 87 3.45 -1.66 -0.02
N LEU A 88 4.12 -0.66 0.56
CA LEU A 88 5.37 -0.83 1.30
C LEU A 88 5.18 -0.47 2.78
N ILE A 89 5.78 -1.26 3.67
CA ILE A 89 5.79 -0.99 5.12
C ILE A 89 7.23 -0.84 5.60
N PRO A 90 7.89 0.30 5.31
CA PRO A 90 9.25 0.56 5.78
C PRO A 90 9.36 0.73 7.29
N PHE A 91 10.57 0.53 7.79
CA PHE A 91 10.95 0.97 9.12
C PHE A 91 11.25 2.49 9.11
N GLY A 92 10.46 3.24 9.87
CA GLY A 92 10.72 4.66 10.14
C GLY A 92 11.88 4.82 11.13
N THR A 93 12.60 5.92 10.97
CA THR A 93 13.77 6.28 11.79
C THR A 93 13.45 7.43 12.74
N TYR A 94 14.27 7.60 13.78
CA TYR A 94 14.20 8.74 14.70
C TYR A 94 15.40 9.65 14.48
N GLN A 95 15.21 10.95 14.63
CA GLN A 95 16.28 11.92 14.81
C GLN A 95 16.86 11.75 16.22
N LEU A 96 17.99 11.04 16.29
CA LEU A 96 18.64 10.72 17.57
C LEU A 96 19.32 11.93 18.21
N GLU A 97 19.67 12.94 17.41
CA GLU A 97 20.12 14.25 17.86
C GLU A 97 18.93 15.07 18.37
N GLY A 98 18.34 14.64 19.50
CA GLY A 98 17.16 15.24 20.10
C GLY A 98 16.27 14.23 20.81
N ASP A 99 15.25 14.71 21.49
CA ASP A 99 14.20 13.89 22.13
C ASP A 99 12.96 13.76 21.22
N GLU A 100 13.17 13.42 19.93
CA GLU A 100 12.06 13.18 19.00
C GLU A 100 11.15 12.06 19.54
N THR A 101 9.86 12.34 19.59
CA THR A 101 8.83 11.40 20.02
C THR A 101 8.37 10.52 18.84
N LEU A 102 7.76 9.37 19.14
CA LEU A 102 7.22 8.49 18.09
C LEU A 102 6.16 9.18 17.19
N PRO A 103 5.20 9.98 17.71
CA PRO A 103 4.29 10.74 16.86
C PRO A 103 5.00 11.72 15.93
N GLN A 104 6.03 12.42 16.40
CA GLN A 104 6.81 13.35 15.58
C GLN A 104 7.53 12.63 14.44
N ALA A 105 8.20 11.52 14.75
CA ALA A 105 8.85 10.69 13.74
C ALA A 105 7.84 10.16 12.71
N THR A 106 6.65 9.75 13.17
CA THR A 106 5.55 9.29 12.30
C THR A 106 5.09 10.37 11.32
N HIS A 107 4.84 11.59 11.81
CA HIS A 107 4.43 12.70 10.97
C HIS A 107 5.51 13.08 9.96
N ARG A 108 6.76 13.22 10.40
CA ARG A 108 7.89 13.57 9.51
C ARG A 108 8.07 12.55 8.40
N THR A 109 8.06 11.25 8.74
CA THR A 109 8.21 10.19 7.75
C THR A 109 7.03 10.19 6.78
N ARG A 110 5.80 10.33 7.27
CA ARG A 110 4.59 10.42 6.45
C ARG A 110 4.66 11.59 5.47
N GLU A 111 4.98 12.79 5.94
CA GLU A 111 5.11 13.99 5.09
C GLU A 111 6.15 13.80 3.98
N THR A 112 7.26 13.14 4.29
CA THR A 112 8.31 12.86 3.29
C THR A 112 7.80 11.91 2.20
N VAL A 113 7.13 10.83 2.60
CA VAL A 113 6.63 9.79 1.68
C VAL A 113 5.48 10.31 0.83
N GLU A 114 4.53 11.05 1.40
CA GLU A 114 3.38 11.61 0.68
C GLU A 114 3.79 12.57 -0.45
N GLN A 115 5.02 13.11 -0.41
CA GLN A 115 5.54 14.00 -1.46
C GLN A 115 6.11 13.26 -2.68
N CYS A 116 6.44 11.97 -2.57
CA CYS A 116 7.22 11.29 -3.62
C CYS A 116 6.81 9.85 -3.94
N ALA A 117 5.99 9.21 -3.09
CA ALA A 117 5.57 7.83 -3.25
C ALA A 117 4.65 7.61 -4.46
N LEU A 118 4.92 6.53 -5.20
CA LEU A 118 4.07 6.02 -6.29
C LEU A 118 3.17 4.85 -5.84
N THR A 119 3.44 4.28 -4.67
CA THR A 119 2.73 3.14 -4.07
C THR A 119 2.15 3.56 -2.72
N ASP A 120 1.24 2.77 -2.16
CA ASP A 120 0.75 3.00 -0.80
C ASP A 120 1.83 2.70 0.24
N PHE A 121 1.73 3.34 1.41
CA PHE A 121 2.68 3.16 2.51
C PHE A 121 2.01 3.00 3.88
N ALA A 122 2.67 2.22 4.74
CA ALA A 122 2.49 2.22 6.19
C ALA A 122 3.87 2.20 6.86
N PHE A 123 3.94 2.26 8.20
CA PHE A 123 5.24 2.33 8.89
C PHE A 123 5.34 1.40 10.08
N HIS A 124 6.53 0.81 10.23
CA HIS A 124 6.99 0.18 11.46
C HIS A 124 7.99 1.09 12.16
N PHE A 125 7.97 1.12 13.49
CA PHE A 125 9.01 1.80 14.27
C PHE A 125 9.66 0.82 15.26
N ILE A 126 10.98 0.93 15.38
CA ILE A 126 11.72 0.22 16.42
C ILE A 126 11.61 1.05 17.71
N LEU A 127 11.13 0.45 18.79
CA LEU A 127 11.01 1.16 20.07
C LEU A 127 12.37 1.19 20.76
N GLN A 128 12.98 2.37 20.76
CA GLN A 128 14.17 2.61 21.56
C GLN A 128 13.77 2.86 23.01
N ASN A 129 14.61 2.41 23.94
CA ASN A 129 14.40 2.61 25.38
C ASN A 129 14.69 4.07 25.80
N ARG A 130 13.89 5.02 25.30
CA ARG A 130 13.95 6.45 25.60
C ARG A 130 12.59 6.93 26.12
N PRO A 131 12.53 7.69 27.23
CA PRO A 131 11.26 8.15 27.79
C PRO A 131 10.38 8.90 26.79
N SER A 132 10.96 9.77 25.95
CA SER A 132 10.25 10.55 24.93
C SER A 132 9.54 9.69 23.89
N ILE A 133 10.13 8.55 23.51
CA ILE A 133 9.57 7.62 22.54
C ILE A 133 8.48 6.76 23.20
N LEU A 134 8.75 6.24 24.39
CA LEU A 134 7.83 5.37 25.11
C LEU A 134 6.56 6.13 25.58
N SER A 135 6.70 7.40 25.99
CA SER A 135 5.54 8.21 26.39
C SER A 135 4.60 8.54 25.23
N GLY A 136 5.12 8.59 23.99
CA GLY A 136 4.34 8.88 22.79
C GLY A 136 3.63 7.68 22.17
N LEU A 137 3.74 6.48 22.76
CA LEU A 137 3.13 5.26 22.24
C LEU A 137 1.60 5.34 22.09
N PRO A 138 0.83 5.84 23.08
CA PRO A 138 -0.63 5.92 22.93
C PRO A 138 -1.04 6.81 21.75
N ASP A 139 -0.43 8.00 21.64
CA ASP A 139 -0.73 8.95 20.57
C ASP A 139 -0.33 8.39 19.19
N ALA A 140 0.77 7.63 19.12
CA ALA A 140 1.20 7.00 17.87
C ALA A 140 0.24 5.90 17.38
N ILE A 141 -0.40 5.17 18.30
CA ILE A 141 -1.43 4.18 17.95
C ILE A 141 -2.62 4.88 17.29
N ASP A 142 -3.03 6.04 17.80
CA ASP A 142 -4.10 6.85 17.20
C ASP A 142 -3.75 7.38 15.80
N LEU A 143 -2.45 7.52 15.49
CA LEU A 143 -1.94 7.88 14.16
C LEU A 143 -1.83 6.67 13.19
N GLY A 144 -2.29 5.49 13.61
CA GLY A 144 -2.25 4.27 12.81
C GLY A 144 -0.98 3.44 12.95
N VAL A 145 -0.08 3.77 13.89
CA VAL A 145 1.11 2.96 14.20
C VAL A 145 0.72 1.85 15.17
N SER A 146 0.12 0.78 14.63
CA SER A 146 -0.35 -0.35 15.44
C SER A 146 0.66 -1.49 15.59
N ARG A 147 1.80 -1.43 14.88
CA ARG A 147 2.86 -2.46 14.91
C ARG A 147 4.23 -1.84 15.11
N SER A 148 4.79 -2.08 16.29
CA SER A 148 6.13 -1.66 16.71
C SER A 148 6.99 -2.86 17.09
N ARG A 149 8.30 -2.79 16.84
CA ARG A 149 9.26 -3.83 17.24
C ARG A 149 10.10 -3.32 18.41
N CYS A 150 10.13 -4.03 19.54
CA CYS A 150 11.08 -3.73 20.61
C CYS A 150 12.45 -4.31 20.27
N SER A 151 13.52 -3.56 20.54
CA SER A 151 14.91 -4.02 20.50
C SER A 151 15.53 -3.93 21.89
#